data_AF-A0A1Z9Q593-F1
#
_entry.id   AF-A0A1Z9Q593-F1
#
_cell.length_a   1.000
_cell.length_b   1.000
_cell.length_c   1.000
_cell.angle_alpha   90.00
_cell.angle_beta   90.00
_cell.angle_gamma   90.00
#
_symmetry.space_group_name_H-M   'P 1'
#
loop_
_entity.id
_entity.type
_entity.pdbx_description
1 polymer ?
#
loop_
_entity_poly.entity_id
_entity_poly.type
_entity_poly.pdbx_seq_one_letter_code
_entity_poly.pdbx_strand_id
1 'polypeptide(L)'
;MARAVAVSAIGCLTMSMASQIPALGQQQPDRSTVLVVVARANARCLSETGMMPAKAAQGIADQFLESQQISSKESNAITNKAGFTELMEAYIADQGGCTGLVKRLEP
;
A
#
# COMPACT_ATOMS: atom_id res chain seq x y z
N MET A 1 25.07 58.04 -41.95
CA MET A 1 25.11 56.57 -42.13
C MET A 1 25.59 55.95 -40.83
N ALA A 2 24.69 55.39 -40.03
CA ALA A 2 25.01 54.85 -38.70
C ALA A 2 25.31 53.35 -38.79
N ARG A 3 26.48 52.93 -38.29
CA ARG A 3 26.89 51.52 -38.18
C ARG A 3 26.33 50.96 -36.88
N ALA A 4 25.46 49.95 -36.97
CA ALA A 4 25.09 49.12 -35.83
C ALA A 4 25.98 47.88 -35.82
N VAL A 5 26.68 47.64 -34.71
CA VAL A 5 27.36 46.37 -34.43
C VAL A 5 26.69 45.82 -33.18
N ALA A 6 25.82 44.83 -33.36
CA ALA A 6 25.29 44.01 -32.28
C ALA A 6 26.05 42.68 -32.31
N VAL A 7 26.84 42.42 -31.26
CA VAL A 7 27.60 41.20 -31.06
C VAL A 7 26.95 40.40 -29.93
N SER A 8 26.76 39.11 -30.20
CA SER A 8 26.54 37.98 -29.28
C SER A 8 25.19 37.95 -28.51
N ALA A 9 24.53 36.81 -28.33
CA ALA A 9 25.08 35.47 -28.14
C ALA A 9 24.18 34.36 -28.72
N ILE A 10 24.87 33.38 -29.30
CA ILE A 10 24.38 32.04 -29.64
C ILE A 10 24.36 31.21 -28.35
N GLY A 11 23.30 30.43 -28.15
CA GLY A 11 23.38 29.16 -27.42
C GLY A 11 22.54 29.06 -26.15
N CYS A 12 21.39 28.40 -26.25
CA CYS A 12 20.98 27.30 -25.35
C CYS A 12 19.61 26.76 -25.79
N LEU A 13 19.60 25.95 -26.85
CA LEU A 13 18.48 25.05 -27.17
C LEU A 13 18.73 23.70 -26.50
N THR A 14 18.55 23.63 -25.18
CA THR A 14 18.42 22.35 -24.48
C THR A 14 17.48 22.53 -23.30
N MET A 15 16.24 22.08 -23.43
CA MET A 15 15.59 21.37 -22.33
C MET A 15 14.44 20.55 -22.86
N SER A 16 14.73 19.25 -22.95
CA SER A 16 13.84 18.12 -23.03
C SER A 16 12.53 18.37 -22.29
N MET A 17 11.41 18.39 -23.02
CA MET A 17 10.10 18.16 -22.43
C MET A 17 10.05 16.68 -22.04
N ALA A 18 10.59 16.39 -20.86
CA ALA A 18 10.49 15.11 -20.22
C ALA A 18 9.01 14.71 -20.18
N SER A 19 8.76 13.53 -20.70
CA SER A 19 7.56 12.73 -20.59
C SER A 19 6.77 13.08 -19.33
N GLN A 20 5.59 13.64 -19.51
CA GLN A 20 4.57 13.73 -18.46
C GLN A 20 4.06 12.31 -18.21
N ILE A 21 4.91 11.47 -17.63
CA ILE A 21 4.44 10.26 -16.96
C ILE A 21 3.73 10.80 -15.74
N PRO A 22 2.39 10.64 -15.61
CA PRO A 22 1.77 10.91 -14.34
C PRO A 22 2.48 10.01 -13.35
N ALA A 23 3.16 10.61 -12.38
CA ALA A 23 3.59 9.90 -11.20
C ALA A 23 2.33 9.23 -10.66
N LEU A 24 2.19 7.93 -10.92
CA LEU A 24 1.22 7.08 -10.25
C LEU A 24 1.62 7.18 -8.79
N GLY A 25 1.01 8.14 -8.11
CA GLY A 25 1.36 8.53 -6.77
C GLY A 25 1.40 7.28 -5.93
N GLN A 26 2.59 6.94 -5.45
CA GLN A 26 2.79 6.03 -4.33
C GLN A 26 2.22 6.74 -3.09
N GLN A 27 0.93 7.06 -3.11
CA GLN A 27 0.25 7.64 -1.97
C GLN A 27 0.18 6.55 -0.94
N GLN A 28 0.80 6.78 0.23
CA GLN A 28 0.77 5.83 1.32
C GLN A 28 -0.70 5.42 1.58
N PRO A 29 -0.97 4.13 1.81
CA PRO A 29 -2.33 3.68 2.10
C PRO A 29 -2.91 4.48 3.27
N ASP A 30 -4.18 4.84 3.16
CA ASP A 30 -4.88 5.48 4.27
C ASP A 30 -4.94 4.53 5.50
N ARG A 31 -5.21 5.11 6.68
CA ARG A 31 -5.22 4.36 7.95
C ARG A 31 -6.13 3.13 7.89
N SER A 32 -7.33 3.24 7.31
CA SER A 32 -8.25 2.10 7.26
C SER A 32 -7.74 1.02 6.32
N THR A 33 -7.12 1.37 5.20
CA THR A 33 -6.46 0.40 4.30
C THR A 33 -5.35 -0.34 5.02
N VAL A 34 -4.49 0.36 5.77
CA VAL A 34 -3.42 -0.29 6.56
C VAL A 34 -4.03 -1.28 7.58
N LEU A 35 -5.04 -0.85 8.33
CA LEU A 35 -5.66 -1.69 9.36
C LEU A 35 -6.34 -2.93 8.78
N VAL A 36 -7.04 -2.79 7.65
CA VAL A 36 -7.67 -3.93 6.96
C VAL A 36 -6.61 -4.88 6.42
N VAL A 37 -5.52 -4.38 5.83
CA VAL A 37 -4.40 -5.21 5.37
C VAL A 37 -3.82 -6.02 6.52
N VAL A 38 -3.49 -5.37 7.64
CA VAL A 38 -2.91 -6.03 8.83
C VAL A 38 -3.88 -7.08 9.38
N ALA A 39 -5.15 -6.74 9.57
CA ALA A 39 -6.14 -7.66 10.12
C ALA A 39 -6.35 -8.89 9.24
N ARG A 40 -6.47 -8.71 7.92
CA ARG A 40 -6.67 -9.81 6.97
C ARG A 40 -5.42 -10.67 6.81
N ALA A 41 -4.24 -10.06 6.80
CA ALA A 41 -2.97 -10.79 6.81
C ALA A 41 -2.82 -11.67 8.05
N ASN A 42 -3.11 -11.12 9.23
CA ASN A 42 -3.07 -11.88 10.49
C ASN A 42 -4.04 -13.05 10.45
N ALA A 43 -5.29 -12.82 10.04
CA ALA A 43 -6.30 -13.88 9.95
C ALA A 43 -5.88 -14.99 8.97
N ARG A 44 -5.35 -14.62 7.80
CA ARG A 44 -4.84 -15.57 6.82
C ARG A 44 -3.70 -16.39 7.41
N CYS A 45 -2.69 -15.74 7.97
CA CYS A 45 -1.51 -16.43 8.47
C CYS A 45 -1.80 -17.32 9.69
N LEU A 46 -2.71 -16.90 10.57
CA LEU A 46 -3.23 -17.74 11.66
C LEU A 46 -3.87 -19.03 11.13
N SER A 47 -4.60 -18.93 10.02
CA SER A 47 -5.23 -20.09 9.37
C SER A 47 -4.23 -20.97 8.62
N GLU A 48 -3.34 -20.38 7.82
CA GLU A 48 -2.39 -21.12 6.99
C GLU A 48 -1.35 -21.89 7.81
N THR A 49 -0.97 -21.35 8.98
CA THR A 49 -0.04 -22.02 9.91
C THR A 49 -0.73 -23.05 10.81
N GLY A 50 -2.05 -23.20 10.72
CA GLY A 50 -2.82 -24.16 11.52
C GLY A 50 -3.01 -23.76 12.99
N MET A 51 -2.62 -22.54 13.38
CA MET A 51 -2.83 -22.06 14.76
C MET A 51 -4.29 -21.80 15.08
N MET A 52 -5.11 -21.46 14.08
CA MET A 52 -6.53 -21.17 14.28
C MET A 52 -7.36 -21.54 13.03
N PRO A 53 -8.59 -22.07 13.18
CA PRO A 53 -9.48 -22.27 12.04
C PRO A 53 -9.79 -20.96 11.31
N ALA A 54 -9.87 -21.00 9.98
CA ALA A 54 -10.11 -19.84 9.13
C ALA A 54 -11.29 -18.96 9.60
N LYS A 55 -12.43 -19.57 9.96
CA LYS A 55 -13.61 -18.84 10.43
C LYS A 55 -13.36 -18.09 11.74
N ALA A 56 -12.61 -18.68 12.67
CA ALA A 56 -12.29 -18.04 13.93
C ALA A 56 -11.28 -16.90 13.73
N ALA A 57 -10.26 -17.12 12.88
CA ALA A 57 -9.27 -16.11 12.55
C ALA A 57 -9.89 -14.88 11.87
N GLN A 58 -10.82 -15.11 10.92
CA GLN A 58 -11.59 -14.02 10.30
C GLN A 58 -12.49 -13.30 11.31
N GLY A 59 -13.12 -14.03 12.23
CA GLY A 59 -13.92 -13.42 13.30
C GLY A 59 -13.12 -12.46 14.19
N ILE A 60 -11.88 -12.81 14.53
CA ILE A 60 -10.99 -11.93 15.29
C ILE A 60 -10.60 -10.70 14.47
N ALA A 61 -10.27 -10.87 13.18
CA ALA A 61 -9.98 -9.74 12.31
C ALA A 61 -11.18 -8.77 12.19
N ASP A 62 -12.39 -9.30 12.05
CA ASP A 62 -13.61 -8.48 11.98
C ASP A 62 -13.86 -7.73 13.29
N GLN A 63 -13.71 -8.39 14.45
CA GLN A 63 -13.83 -7.75 15.76
C GLN A 63 -12.78 -6.65 15.99
N PHE A 64 -11.53 -6.88 15.58
CA PHE A 64 -10.49 -5.86 15.63
C PHE A 64 -10.86 -4.65 14.77
N LEU A 65 -11.30 -4.86 13.53
CA LEU A 65 -11.68 -3.77 12.64
C LEU A 65 -12.87 -2.98 13.18
N GLU A 66 -13.87 -3.67 13.74
CA GLU A 66 -15.00 -3.02 14.42
C GLU A 66 -14.53 -2.18 15.60
N SER A 67 -13.59 -2.68 16.42
CA SER A 67 -13.01 -1.93 17.54
C SER A 67 -12.21 -0.70 17.06
N GLN A 68 -11.76 -0.69 15.81
CA GLN A 68 -11.10 0.45 15.16
C GLN A 68 -12.08 1.39 14.45
N GLN A 69 -13.40 1.18 14.64
CA GLN A 69 -14.49 1.92 14.00
C GLN A 69 -14.55 1.74 12.47
N ILE A 70 -14.01 0.62 11.96
CA ILE A 70 -14.08 0.25 10.54
C ILE A 70 -15.23 -0.73 10.37
N SER A 71 -16.28 -0.28 9.67
CA SER A 71 -17.46 -1.12 9.42
C SER A 71 -17.15 -2.29 8.48
N SER A 72 -17.95 -3.37 8.54
CA SER A 72 -17.86 -4.47 7.56
C SER A 72 -17.99 -3.97 6.11
N LYS A 73 -18.88 -3.00 5.86
CA LYS A 73 -19.04 -2.38 4.54
C LYS A 73 -17.75 -1.70 4.06
N GLU A 74 -17.09 -0.95 4.94
CA GLU A 74 -15.83 -0.28 4.62
C GLU A 74 -14.69 -1.28 4.42
N SER A 75 -14.54 -2.25 5.33
CA SER A 75 -13.54 -3.33 5.21
C SER A 75 -13.68 -4.10 3.90
N ASN A 76 -14.91 -4.45 3.51
CA ASN A 76 -15.20 -5.11 2.24
C ASN A 76 -14.88 -4.21 1.04
N ALA A 77 -15.23 -2.92 1.11
CA ALA A 77 -14.92 -1.98 0.05
C ALA A 77 -13.40 -1.84 -0.15
N ILE A 78 -12.62 -1.83 0.93
CA ILE A 78 -11.15 -1.81 0.90
C ILE A 78 -10.59 -3.12 0.35
N THR A 79 -11.06 -4.27 0.85
CA THR A 79 -10.61 -5.61 0.43
C THR A 79 -10.83 -5.82 -1.07
N ASN A 80 -11.89 -5.23 -1.64
CA ASN A 80 -12.22 -5.33 -3.06
C ASN A 80 -11.50 -4.31 -3.96
N LYS A 81 -10.66 -3.42 -3.42
CA LYS A 81 -9.86 -2.49 -4.24
C LYS A 81 -8.77 -3.28 -5.00
N ALA A 82 -8.51 -2.87 -6.24
CA ALA A 82 -7.33 -3.35 -6.97
C ALA A 82 -6.05 -3.04 -6.17
N GLY A 83 -5.11 -3.99 -6.10
CA GLY A 83 -3.88 -3.84 -5.33
C GLY A 83 -3.97 -4.31 -3.87
N PHE A 84 -5.16 -4.66 -3.35
CA PHE A 84 -5.31 -5.06 -1.96
C PHE A 84 -4.53 -6.34 -1.64
N THR A 85 -4.64 -7.36 -2.50
CA THR A 85 -3.91 -8.62 -2.32
C THR A 85 -2.40 -8.39 -2.35
N GLU A 86 -1.91 -7.57 -3.27
CA GLU A 86 -0.50 -7.22 -3.41
C GLU A 86 0.01 -6.49 -2.17
N LEU A 87 -0.77 -5.56 -1.61
CA LEU A 87 -0.44 -4.88 -0.36
C LEU A 87 -0.38 -5.85 0.83
N MET A 88 -1.33 -6.80 0.89
CA MET A 88 -1.36 -7.82 1.93
C MET A 88 -0.17 -8.78 1.84
N GLU A 89 0.16 -9.25 0.64
CA GLU A 89 1.32 -10.12 0.41
C GLU A 89 2.64 -9.39 0.70
N ALA A 90 2.76 -8.12 0.29
CA ALA A 90 3.93 -7.30 0.61
C ALA A 90 4.11 -7.13 2.13
N TYR A 91 3.01 -6.88 2.86
CA TYR A 91 3.04 -6.84 4.31
C TYR A 91 3.48 -8.18 4.90
N ILE A 92 2.86 -9.31 4.50
CA ILE A 92 3.24 -10.65 4.98
C ILE A 92 4.74 -10.94 4.70
N ALA A 93 5.24 -10.57 3.53
CA ALA A 93 6.64 -10.75 3.16
C ALA A 93 7.60 -9.92 4.03
N ASP A 94 7.31 -8.63 4.24
CA ASP A 94 8.05 -7.74 5.14
C ASP A 94 8.08 -8.27 6.58
N GLN A 95 7.00 -8.93 6.96
CA GLN A 95 6.82 -9.60 8.23
C GLN A 95 7.59 -10.95 8.36
N GLY A 96 8.34 -11.38 7.34
CA GLY A 96 9.07 -12.66 7.34
C GLY A 96 8.20 -13.86 6.99
N GLY A 97 7.16 -13.65 6.18
CA GLY A 97 6.15 -14.65 5.83
C GLY A 97 5.17 -14.93 6.98
N CYS A 98 4.21 -15.83 6.74
CA CYS A 98 3.21 -16.15 7.75
C CYS A 98 3.79 -16.73 9.04
N THR A 99 4.87 -17.51 8.97
CA THR A 99 5.59 -17.99 10.17
C THR A 99 6.18 -16.85 10.98
N GLY A 100 6.79 -15.85 10.33
CA GLY A 100 7.36 -14.68 11.02
C GLY A 100 6.28 -13.80 11.64
N LEU A 101 5.19 -13.58 10.91
CA LEU A 101 4.03 -12.82 11.38
C LEU A 101 3.40 -13.46 12.61
N VAL A 102 3.09 -14.75 12.53
CA VAL A 102 2.43 -15.48 13.62
C VAL A 102 3.26 -15.47 14.91
N LYS A 103 4.58 -15.64 14.83
CA LYS A 103 5.47 -15.54 16.01
C LYS A 103 5.40 -14.20 16.74
N ARG A 104 5.01 -13.13 16.05
CA ARG A 104 4.81 -11.80 16.68
C ARG A 104 3.43 -11.61 17.28
N LEU A 105 2.49 -12.52 17.01
CA LEU A 105 1.15 -12.55 17.61
C LEU A 105 1.11 -13.44 18.87
N GLU A 106 2.13 -14.26 19.08
CA GLU A 106 2.30 -15.04 20.31
C GLU A 106 2.61 -14.07 21.48
N PRO A 107 2.00 -14.27 22.66
CA PRO A 107 2.16 -13.41 23.82
C PRO A 107 3.55 -13.48 24.46
#